data_AF-A0A6I2XY44-F1
#
_entry.id   AF-A0A6I2XY44-F1
#
_cell.length_a   1.000
_cell.length_b   1.000
_cell.length_c   1.000
_cell.angle_alpha   90.00
_cell.angle_beta   90.00
_cell.angle_gamma   90.00
#
_symmetry.space_group_name_H-M   'P 1'
#
loop_
_entity.id
_entity.type
_entity.pdbx_description
1 polymer ?
#
loop_
_entity_poly.entity_id
_entity_poly.type
_entity_poly.pdbx_seq_one_letter_code
_entity_poly.pdbx_strand_id
1 'polypeptide(L)'
;MFGAVQGLVIYALWIVLLIVKGAAFIDCVRRPPEAFPAVGRKSKVLWLVLTGLAALVGLLPGMTLELFGIAGTVIALVYLFDVRPKIVEITQR
;
A
#
# COMPACT_ATOMS: atom_id res chain seq x y z
N MET A 1 20.05 -16.19 22.36
CA MET A 1 18.96 -16.98 21.73
C MET A 1 17.76 -16.09 21.36
N PHE A 2 17.21 -15.31 22.29
CA PHE A 2 16.05 -14.43 22.02
C PHE A 2 16.26 -13.35 20.95
N GLY A 3 17.45 -12.75 20.87
CA GLY A 3 17.74 -11.71 19.86
C GLY A 3 17.68 -12.21 18.40
N ALA A 4 18.05 -13.47 18.14
CA ALA A 4 17.99 -14.06 16.81
C ALA A 4 16.54 -14.30 16.37
N VAL A 5 15.70 -14.80 17.28
CA VAL A 5 14.27 -15.00 17.03
C VAL A 5 13.55 -13.67 16.82
N GLN A 6 13.85 -12.65 17.64
CA GLN A 6 13.30 -11.31 17.49
C GLN A 6 13.67 -10.68 16.12
N GLY A 7 14.94 -10.81 15.71
CA GLY A 7 15.38 -10.33 14.40
C GLY A 7 14.63 -11.01 13.26
N LEU A 8 14.48 -12.33 13.32
CA LEU A 8 13.78 -13.11 12.30
C LEU A 8 12.30 -12.70 12.19
N VAL A 9 11.62 -12.48 13.32
CA VAL A 9 10.22 -12.00 13.34
C VAL A 9 10.10 -10.61 12.71
N ILE A 10 11.00 -9.68 13.03
CA ILE A 10 11.00 -8.32 12.46
C ILE A 10 11.22 -8.37 10.95
N TYR A 11 12.18 -9.17 10.47
CA TYR A 11 12.44 -9.34 9.04
C TYR A 11 11.25 -9.98 8.31
N ALA A 12 10.61 -10.98 8.91
CA ALA A 12 9.43 -11.60 8.33
C ALA A 12 8.27 -10.60 8.20
N LEU A 13 8.00 -9.81 9.24
CA LEU A 13 6.98 -8.75 9.22
C LEU A 13 7.29 -7.69 8.18
N TRP A 14 8.56 -7.29 8.06
CA TRP A 14 9.01 -6.33 7.08
C TRP A 14 8.71 -6.80 5.64
N ILE A 15 9.06 -8.05 5.31
CA ILE A 15 8.80 -8.64 4.00
C ILE A 15 7.30 -8.67 3.70
N VAL A 16 6.47 -9.11 4.66
CA VAL A 16 5.01 -9.18 4.48
C VAL A 16 4.43 -7.80 4.20
N LEU A 17 4.81 -6.78 4.98
CA LEU A 17 4.33 -5.41 4.78
C LEU A 17 4.80 -4.82 3.45
N LEU A 18 6.04 -5.12 3.03
CA LEU A 18 6.57 -4.70 1.74
C LEU A 18 5.75 -5.31 0.60
N ILE A 19 5.43 -6.60 0.67
CA ILE A 19 4.59 -7.29 -0.32
C ILE A 19 3.22 -6.62 -0.42
N VAL A 20 2.57 -6.31 0.70
CA VAL A 20 1.25 -5.64 0.71
C VAL A 20 1.31 -4.26 0.06
N LYS A 21 2.32 -3.45 0.40
CA LYS A 21 2.54 -2.11 -0.19
C LYS A 21 2.82 -2.19 -1.69
N GLY A 22 3.67 -3.13 -2.10
CA GLY A 22 4.00 -3.38 -3.50
C GLY A 22 2.78 -3.83 -4.31
N ALA A 23 1.98 -4.76 -3.77
CA ALA A 23 0.75 -5.22 -4.40
C ALA A 23 -0.27 -4.07 -4.58
N ALA A 24 -0.43 -3.21 -3.55
CA ALA A 24 -1.29 -2.03 -3.64
C ALA A 24 -0.83 -1.05 -4.74
N PHE A 25 0.48 -0.82 -4.86
CA PHE A 25 1.03 0.04 -5.91
C PHE A 25 0.83 -0.55 -7.32
N ILE A 26 1.11 -1.84 -7.50
CA ILE A 26 0.91 -2.54 -8.77
C ILE A 26 -0.57 -2.50 -9.19
N ASP A 27 -1.48 -2.77 -8.26
CA ASP A 27 -2.93 -2.67 -8.50
C ASP A 27 -3.34 -1.23 -8.88
N CYS A 28 -2.75 -0.22 -8.23
CA CYS A 28 -3.02 1.19 -8.53
C CYS A 28 -2.53 1.60 -9.92
N VAL A 29 -1.39 1.08 -10.37
CA VAL A 29 -0.88 1.31 -11.72
C VAL A 29 -1.76 0.63 -12.76
N ARG A 30 -2.18 -0.62 -12.50
CA ARG A 30 -2.96 -1.45 -13.44
C ARG A 30 -4.40 -0.98 -13.65
N ARG A 31 -5.02 -0.29 -12.68
CA ARG A 31 -6.42 0.13 -12.79
C ARG A 31 -6.62 1.34 -13.70
N PRO A 32 -7.65 1.36 -14.57
CA PRO A 32 -7.86 2.45 -15.52
C PRO A 32 -8.15 3.79 -14.80
N PRO A 33 -7.60 4.92 -15.30
CA PRO A 33 -7.76 6.25 -14.70
C PRO A 33 -9.20 6.74 -14.63
N GLU A 34 -10.06 6.28 -15.55
CA GLU A 34 -11.45 6.69 -15.68
C GLU A 34 -12.33 6.23 -14.52
N ALA A 35 -11.93 5.16 -13.80
CA ALA A 35 -12.71 4.62 -12.69
C ALA A 35 -12.45 5.34 -11.35
N PHE A 36 -11.37 6.11 -11.23
CA PHE A 36 -11.02 6.81 -9.98
C PHE A 36 -11.92 8.02 -9.65
N PRO A 37 -12.31 8.88 -10.61
CA PRO A 37 -13.23 10.00 -10.36
C PRO A 37 -14.60 9.56 -9.84
N ALA A 38 -15.05 8.34 -10.21
CA ALA A 38 -16.34 7.80 -9.83
C ALA A 38 -16.39 7.29 -8.38
N VAL A 39 -15.24 6.98 -7.77
CA VAL A 39 -15.13 6.40 -6.42
C VAL A 39 -15.01 7.45 -5.30
N GLY A 40 -14.60 8.67 -5.65
CA GLY A 40 -14.48 9.77 -4.70
C GLY A 40 -13.59 10.88 -5.27
N ARG A 41 -13.69 12.09 -4.72
CA ARG A 41 -13.10 13.35 -5.24
C ARG A 41 -11.56 13.37 -5.44
N LYS A 42 -10.85 12.26 -5.29
CA LYS A 42 -9.39 12.16 -5.36
C LYS A 42 -8.97 11.49 -6.67
N SER A 43 -8.10 12.15 -7.41
CA SER A 43 -7.61 11.68 -8.71
C SER A 43 -6.73 10.43 -8.58
N LYS A 44 -6.63 9.65 -9.67
CA LYS A 44 -5.68 8.52 -9.77
C LYS A 44 -4.26 8.95 -9.43
N VAL A 45 -3.85 10.17 -9.81
CA VAL A 45 -2.51 10.72 -9.54
C VAL A 45 -2.22 10.76 -8.05
N LEU A 46 -3.17 11.21 -7.22
CA LEU A 46 -2.97 11.24 -5.76
C LEU A 46 -2.78 9.84 -5.18
N TRP A 47 -3.59 8.87 -5.60
CA TRP A 47 -3.45 7.48 -5.13
C TRP A 47 -2.16 6.83 -5.60
N LEU A 48 -1.69 7.15 -6.80
CA LEU A 48 -0.42 6.64 -7.34
C LEU A 48 0.77 7.24 -6.58
N VAL A 49 0.74 8.54 -6.27
CA VAL A 49 1.76 9.18 -5.43
C VAL A 49 1.76 8.61 -4.01
N LEU A 50 0.58 8.44 -3.41
CA LEU A 50 0.45 7.91 -2.04
C LEU A 50 0.91 6.46 -1.93
N THR A 51 0.45 5.57 -2.83
CA THR A 51 0.89 4.16 -2.84
C THR A 51 2.35 4.03 -3.28
N GLY A 52 2.84 4.89 -4.17
CA GLY A 52 4.24 4.95 -4.58
C GLY A 52 5.16 5.36 -3.43
N LEU A 53 4.82 6.41 -2.69
CA LEU A 53 5.54 6.82 -1.48
C LEU A 53 5.48 5.73 -0.41
N ALA A 54 4.32 5.08 -0.21
CA ALA A 54 4.19 3.98 0.72
C ALA A 54 5.12 2.79 0.36
N ALA A 55 5.21 2.43 -0.92
CA ALA A 55 6.10 1.37 -1.41
C ALA A 55 7.58 1.76 -1.28
N LEU A 56 7.95 3.00 -1.62
CA LEU A 56 9.32 3.51 -1.48
C LEU A 56 9.79 3.51 -0.02
N VAL A 57 8.93 3.96 0.92
CA VAL A 57 9.26 3.92 2.36
C VAL A 57 9.33 2.49 2.87
N GLY A 58 8.50 1.58 2.35
CA GLY A 58 8.55 0.15 2.67
C GLY A 58 9.82 -0.57 2.20
N LEU A 59 10.48 -0.04 1.17
CA LEU A 59 11.75 -0.57 0.63
C LEU A 59 12.94 -0.32 1.55
N LEU A 60 12.82 0.62 2.49
CA LEU A 60 13.84 0.95 3.47
C LEU A 60 13.56 0.20 4.79
N PRO A 61 14.30 -0.88 5.12
CA PRO A 61 14.03 -1.69 6.31
C PRO A 61 14.12 -0.91 7.62
N GLY A 62 14.96 0.14 7.68
CA GLY A 62 15.07 1.02 8.85
C GLY A 62 13.88 1.96 9.06
N MET A 63 13.16 2.35 7.99
CA MET A 63 12.06 3.34 8.06
C MET A 63 10.67 2.69 8.05
N THR A 64 10.60 1.37 7.84
CA THR A 64 9.32 0.67 7.67
C THR A 64 8.53 0.52 8.98
N LEU A 65 9.20 0.54 10.12
CA LEU A 65 8.57 0.51 11.46
C LEU A 65 8.49 1.89 12.12
N GLU A 66 9.01 2.94 11.47
CA GLU A 66 8.86 4.31 11.92
C GLU A 66 7.48 4.87 11.54
N LEU A 67 7.17 6.07 12.04
CA LEU A 67 5.88 6.74 11.84
C LEU A 67 5.46 6.77 10.36
N PHE A 68 6.43 6.99 9.45
CA PHE A 68 6.22 7.00 8.00
C PHE A 68 5.91 5.62 7.42
N GLY A 69 6.56 4.58 7.94
CA GLY A 69 6.31 3.20 7.54
C GLY A 69 4.90 2.73 7.92
N ILE A 70 4.44 3.09 9.12
CA ILE A 70 3.07 2.85 9.59
C ILE A 70 2.08 3.65 8.74
N ALA A 71 2.31 4.94 8.53
CA ALA A 71 1.46 5.77 7.68
C ALA A 71 1.34 5.20 6.25
N GLY A 72 2.46 4.74 5.67
CA GLY A 72 2.47 4.06 4.37
C GLY A 72 1.67 2.75 4.37
N THR A 73 1.74 1.97 5.47
CA THR A 73 0.92 0.76 5.62
C THR A 73 -0.57 1.11 5.67
N VAL A 74 -0.95 2.13 6.44
CA VAL A 74 -2.34 2.61 6.51
C VAL A 74 -2.82 3.04 5.12
N ILE A 75 -2.02 3.80 4.37
CA ILE A 75 -2.34 4.20 2.99
C ILE A 75 -2.58 2.98 2.09
N ALA A 76 -1.71 1.96 2.15
CA ALA A 76 -1.86 0.74 1.36
C ALA A 76 -3.12 -0.05 1.73
N LEU A 77 -3.45 -0.13 3.03
CA LEU A 77 -4.66 -0.79 3.53
C LEU A 77 -5.93 -0.04 3.10
N VAL A 78 -5.96 1.28 3.24
CA VAL A 78 -7.10 2.10 2.78
C VAL A 78 -7.30 1.94 1.27
N TYR A 79 -6.21 1.92 0.48
CA TYR A 79 -6.32 1.68 -0.94
C TYR A 79 -6.93 0.29 -1.26
N LEU A 80 -6.43 -0.77 -0.61
CA LEU A 80 -6.87 -2.13 -0.85
C LEU A 80 -8.32 -2.40 -0.39
N PHE A 81 -8.74 -1.82 0.73
CA PHE A 81 -10.03 -2.12 1.35
C PHE A 81 -11.11 -1.07 1.08
N ASP A 82 -10.77 0.18 0.77
CA ASP A 82 -11.77 1.22 0.51
C ASP A 82 -11.85 1.55 -0.99
N VAL A 83 -10.71 1.80 -1.64
CA VAL A 83 -10.70 2.26 -3.03
C VAL A 83 -10.87 1.11 -4.03
N ARG A 84 -10.14 0.02 -3.83
CA ARG A 84 -10.18 -1.16 -4.71
C ARG A 84 -11.57 -1.78 -4.85
N PRO A 85 -12.35 -2.04 -3.79
CA PRO A 85 -13.71 -2.59 -3.95
C PRO A 85 -14.64 -1.62 -4.66
N LYS A 86 -14.60 -0.33 -4.33
CA LYS A 86 -15.44 0.69 -5.00
C LYS A 86 -15.14 0.81 -6.50
N ILE A 87 -13.86 0.73 -6.90
CA ILE A 87 -13.50 0.72 -8.33
C ILE A 87 -14.06 -0.53 -9.02
N VAL A 88 -13.99 -1.71 -8.37
CA VAL A 88 -14.51 -2.96 -8.95
C VAL A 88 -16.03 -2.89 -9.10
N GLU A 89 -16.74 -2.38 -8.10
CA GLU A 89 -18.20 -2.23 -8.11
C GLU A 89 -18.68 -1.35 -9.28
N ILE A 90 -17.97 -0.25 -9.57
CA ILE A 90 -18.33 0.65 -10.68
C ILE A 90 -17.90 0.07 -12.04
N THR A 91 -16.83 -0.72 -12.07
CA THR A 91 -16.31 -1.31 -13.31
C THR A 91 -17.07 -2.57 -13.74
N GLN A 92 -17.71 -3.28 -12.80
CA GLN A 92 -18.61 -4.39 -13.13
C GLN A 92 -19.92 -3.86 -13.73
N ARG A 93 -19.90 -3.66 -15.05
CA ARG A 93 -21.07 -3.79 -15.91
C ARG A 93 -21.24 -5.24 -16.34
#